data_AF-A0A817DS30-F1
#
_entry.id   AF-A0A817DS30-F1
#
_cell.length_a   1.000
_cell.length_b   1.000
_cell.length_c   1.000
_cell.angle_alpha   90.00
_cell.angle_beta   90.00
_cell.angle_gamma   90.00
#
_symmetry.space_group_name_H-M   'P 1'
#
loop_
_entity.id
_entity.type
_entity.pdbx_description
1 polymer ?
#
loop_
_entity_poly.entity_id
_entity_poly.type
_entity_poly.pdbx_seq_one_letter_code
_entity_poly.pdbx_strand_id
1 'polypeptide(L)'
;MCVRTTCGAKQALFINAAGNALVIIGCGIMGVILYAYYADCDPYTAKYISGIDQIFPYFVMEVLNDKKGLPGIFLACVFSGSLSTISSGLNSLAAVLIEDIYKGGVVMLLTYIVSYLGSILNAALSLFGILSVPIMGVFILGFFSPKANSRGSFIGFLASLC
;
A
#
# COMPACT_ATOMS: atom_id res chain seq x y z
N MET A 1 13.95 10.63 0.76
CA MET A 1 15.19 11.03 1.47
C MET A 1 16.33 11.03 0.48
N CYS A 2 16.99 12.17 0.23
CA CYS A 2 18.20 12.20 -0.61
C CYS A 2 19.42 12.18 0.31
N VAL A 3 20.14 11.06 0.37
CA VAL A 3 21.36 10.92 1.15
C VAL A 3 22.54 11.44 0.33
N ARG A 4 23.41 12.24 0.95
CA ARG A 4 24.53 12.91 0.25
C ARG A 4 25.63 11.94 -0.23
N THR A 5 25.73 10.75 0.37
CA THR A 5 26.77 9.76 0.06
C THR A 5 26.18 8.46 -0.45
N THR A 6 26.84 7.85 -1.43
CA THR A 6 26.42 6.55 -2.02
C THR A 6 26.52 5.42 -1.01
N CYS A 7 27.48 5.47 -0.09
CA CYS A 7 27.59 4.52 1.02
C CYS A 7 26.38 4.63 1.97
N GLY A 8 26.02 5.84 2.39
CA GLY A 8 24.83 6.08 3.21
C GLY A 8 23.53 5.68 2.50
N ALA A 9 23.45 5.87 1.18
CA ALA A 9 22.30 5.43 0.38
C ALA A 9 22.16 3.90 0.35
N LYS A 10 23.25 3.15 0.18
CA LYS A 10 23.23 1.68 0.23
C LYS A 10 22.83 1.16 1.61
N GLN A 11 23.38 1.76 2.67
CA GLN A 11 23.03 1.39 4.05
C GLN A 11 21.56 1.68 4.36
N ALA A 12 21.05 2.85 3.98
CA ALA A 12 19.65 3.22 4.17
C ALA A 12 18.70 2.26 3.42
N LEU A 13 19.06 1.88 2.19
CA LEU A 13 18.30 0.91 1.40
C LEU A 13 18.27 -0.45 2.10
N PHE A 14 19.40 -0.93 2.61
CA PHE A 14 19.47 -2.22 3.31
C PHE A 14 18.65 -2.20 4.61
N ILE A 15 18.73 -1.14 5.39
CA ILE A 15 17.94 -0.96 6.62
C ILE A 15 16.43 -0.96 6.30
N ASN A 16 16.01 -0.23 5.27
CA ASN A 16 14.61 -0.20 4.85
C ASN A 16 14.12 -1.58 4.37
N ALA A 17 14.94 -2.26 3.55
CA ALA A 17 14.61 -3.59 3.05
C ALA A 17 14.48 -4.62 4.18
N ALA A 18 15.44 -4.64 5.11
CA ALA A 18 15.41 -5.52 6.28
C ALA A 18 14.21 -5.21 7.19
N GLY A 19 13.93 -3.94 7.45
CA GLY A 19 12.77 -3.53 8.25
C GLY A 19 11.44 -3.97 7.62
N ASN A 20 11.28 -3.78 6.31
CA ASN A 20 10.08 -4.21 5.60
C ASN A 20 9.91 -5.74 5.61
N ALA A 21 11.01 -6.49 5.43
CA ALA A 21 10.98 -7.95 5.52
C ALA A 21 10.53 -8.42 6.91
N LEU A 22 11.05 -7.81 7.98
CA LEU A 22 10.64 -8.13 9.35
C LEU A 22 9.15 -7.84 9.60
N VAL A 23 8.63 -6.71 9.12
CA VAL A 23 7.21 -6.37 9.25
C VAL A 23 6.34 -7.39 8.52
N ILE A 24 6.70 -7.79 7.29
CA ILE A 24 5.94 -8.78 6.51
C ILE A 24 5.91 -10.14 7.22
N ILE A 25 7.07 -10.60 7.73
CA ILE A 25 7.15 -11.87 8.47
C ILE A 25 6.29 -11.79 9.74
N GLY A 26 6.35 -10.66 10.47
CA GLY A 26 5.53 -10.42 11.65
C GLY A 26 4.03 -10.49 11.34
N CYS A 27 3.57 -9.83 10.28
CA CYS A 27 2.18 -9.90 9.82
C CYS A 27 1.75 -11.34 9.49
N GLY A 28 2.62 -12.11 8.84
CA GLY A 28 2.35 -13.53 8.52
C GLY A 28 2.17 -14.38 9.78
N ILE A 29 3.06 -14.24 10.77
CA ILE A 29 2.97 -14.95 12.04
C ILE A 29 1.68 -14.58 12.79
N MET A 30 1.34 -13.28 12.86
CA MET A 30 0.11 -12.83 13.49
C MET A 30 -1.14 -13.40 12.82
N GLY A 31 -1.15 -13.51 11.49
CA GLY A 31 -2.26 -14.14 10.76
C GLY A 31 -2.44 -15.63 11.10
N VAL A 32 -1.35 -16.38 11.24
CA VAL A 32 -1.39 -17.80 11.65
C VAL A 32 -1.89 -17.93 13.10
N ILE A 33 -1.44 -17.05 14.00
CA ILE A 33 -1.92 -17.02 15.40
C ILE A 33 -3.43 -16.75 15.44
N LEU A 34 -3.90 -15.75 14.69
CA LEU A 34 -5.33 -15.42 14.62
C LEU A 34 -6.17 -16.60 14.14
N TYR A 35 -5.68 -17.28 13.09
CA TYR A 35 -6.34 -18.45 12.52
C TYR A 35 -6.42 -19.60 13.54
N ALA A 36 -5.33 -19.86 14.27
CA ALA A 36 -5.31 -20.91 15.29
C ALA A 36 -6.17 -20.56 16.52
N TYR A 37 -6.23 -19.30 16.93
CA TYR A 37 -6.99 -18.86 18.11
C TYR A 37 -8.50 -18.87 17.87
N TYR A 38 -8.96 -18.45 16.68
CA TYR A 38 -10.37 -18.43 16.31
C TYR A 38 -10.80 -19.64 15.46
N ALA A 39 -10.11 -20.78 15.59
CA ALA A 39 -10.41 -21.99 14.83
C ALA A 39 -11.80 -22.58 15.18
N ASP A 40 -12.20 -22.51 16.45
CA ASP A 40 -13.45 -23.08 16.94
C ASP A 40 -14.63 -22.09 16.90
N CYS A 41 -14.37 -20.81 17.16
CA CYS A 41 -15.39 -19.76 17.21
C CYS A 41 -14.83 -18.46 16.62
N ASP A 42 -15.35 -18.06 15.46
CA ASP A 42 -14.92 -16.84 14.79
C ASP A 42 -15.78 -15.63 15.23
N PRO A 43 -15.15 -14.50 15.59
CA PRO A 43 -15.88 -13.33 16.11
C PRO A 43 -16.75 -12.63 15.06
N TYR A 44 -16.51 -12.93 13.77
CA TYR A 44 -17.29 -12.43 12.65
C TYR A 44 -18.66 -13.12 12.55
N THR A 45 -18.71 -14.46 12.50
CA THR A 45 -19.97 -15.22 12.48
C THR A 45 -20.75 -15.06 13.78
N ALA A 46 -20.03 -14.94 14.91
CA ALA A 46 -20.63 -14.65 16.21
C ALA A 46 -21.21 -13.22 16.34
N LYS A 47 -21.04 -12.37 15.30
CA LYS A 47 -21.55 -10.99 15.21
C LYS A 47 -21.00 -10.04 16.29
N TYR A 48 -19.84 -10.34 16.86
CA TYR A 48 -19.13 -9.39 17.71
C TYR A 48 -18.49 -8.26 16.89
N ILE A 49 -18.24 -8.51 15.60
CA ILE A 49 -17.52 -7.61 14.70
C ILE A 49 -18.28 -7.47 13.38
N SER A 50 -18.38 -6.25 12.86
CA SER A 50 -19.10 -5.94 11.61
C SER A 50 -18.28 -6.19 10.34
N GLY A 51 -16.95 -6.15 10.43
CA GLY A 51 -16.04 -6.30 9.29
C GLY A 51 -14.82 -7.16 9.59
N ILE A 52 -14.32 -7.87 8.58
CA ILE A 52 -13.16 -8.78 8.71
C ILE A 52 -11.87 -8.01 9.05
N ASP A 53 -11.80 -6.73 8.68
CA ASP A 53 -10.69 -5.81 8.97
C ASP A 53 -10.52 -5.50 10.47
N GLN A 54 -11.57 -5.69 11.26
CA GLN A 54 -11.58 -5.39 12.69
C GLN A 54 -11.19 -6.59 13.57
N ILE A 55 -11.03 -7.79 12.99
CA ILE A 55 -10.69 -9.01 13.74
C ILE A 55 -9.35 -8.86 14.48
N PHE A 56 -8.34 -8.28 13.82
CA PHE A 56 -7.03 -8.11 14.42
C PHE A 56 -7.01 -7.11 15.60
N PRO A 57 -7.59 -5.89 15.47
CA PRO A 57 -7.80 -5.01 16.62
C PRO A 57 -8.62 -5.66 17.74
N TYR A 58 -9.66 -6.43 17.42
CA TYR A 58 -10.48 -7.11 18.40
C TYR A 58 -9.69 -8.15 19.21
N PHE A 59 -8.88 -8.98 18.54
CA PHE A 59 -7.99 -9.95 19.17
C PHE A 59 -7.03 -9.29 20.18
N VAL A 60 -6.44 -8.15 19.82
CA VAL A 60 -5.53 -7.43 20.73
C VAL A 60 -6.26 -6.87 21.95
N MET A 61 -7.48 -6.35 21.76
CA MET A 61 -8.31 -5.85 22.86
C MET A 61 -8.76 -6.98 23.81
N GLU A 62 -8.94 -8.20 23.29
CA GLU A 62 -9.30 -9.39 24.05
C GLU A 62 -8.11 -9.92 24.86
N VAL A 63 -6.96 -10.14 24.21
CA VAL A 63 -5.77 -10.74 24.84
C VAL A 63 -5.09 -9.77 25.83
N LEU A 64 -5.04 -8.48 25.50
CA LEU A 64 -4.38 -7.47 26.34
C LEU A 64 -5.36 -6.76 27.31
N ASN A 65 -6.58 -7.28 27.48
CA ASN A 65 -7.59 -6.67 28.36
C ASN A 65 -7.09 -6.49 29.80
N ASP A 66 -6.28 -7.44 30.30
CA ASP A 66 -5.69 -7.41 31.65
C ASP A 66 -4.77 -6.20 31.88
N LYS A 67 -4.15 -5.67 30.81
CA LYS A 67 -3.19 -4.56 30.88
C LYS A 67 -3.84 -3.26 30.42
N LYS A 68 -4.41 -2.52 31.37
CA LYS A 68 -4.99 -1.19 31.13
C LYS A 68 -3.98 -0.28 30.39
N GLY A 69 -4.40 0.27 29.25
CA GLY A 69 -3.63 1.21 28.43
C GLY A 69 -2.87 0.59 27.25
N LEU A 70 -2.45 -0.68 27.35
CA LEU A 70 -1.70 -1.36 26.30
C LEU A 70 -2.48 -1.51 24.97
N PRO A 71 -3.77 -1.91 24.99
CA PRO A 71 -4.58 -1.96 23.77
C PRO A 71 -4.73 -0.59 23.10
N GLY A 72 -4.81 0.48 23.89
CA GLY A 72 -4.91 1.86 23.41
C GLY A 72 -3.63 2.35 22.72
N ILE A 73 -2.45 2.04 23.29
CA ILE A 73 -1.15 2.35 22.66
C ILE A 73 -1.02 1.59 21.34
N PHE A 74 -1.37 0.30 21.33
CA PHE A 74 -1.35 -0.50 20.11
C PHE A 74 -2.22 0.12 19.01
N LEU A 75 -3.46 0.47 19.33
CA LEU A 75 -4.39 1.07 18.39
C LEU A 75 -3.87 2.41 17.85
N ALA A 76 -3.27 3.23 18.73
CA ALA A 76 -2.64 4.50 18.34
C ALA A 76 -1.47 4.29 17.36
N CYS A 77 -0.61 3.28 17.59
CA CYS A 77 0.51 2.97 16.69
C CYS A 77 0.03 2.53 15.30
N VAL A 78 -0.99 1.68 15.23
CA VAL A 78 -1.53 1.20 13.94
C VAL A 78 -2.09 2.37 13.13
N PHE A 79 -2.95 3.19 13.72
CA PHE A 79 -3.52 4.34 13.02
C PHE A 79 -2.45 5.37 12.64
N SER A 80 -1.47 5.63 13.51
CA SER A 80 -0.35 6.53 13.18
C SER A 80 0.45 6.03 11.97
N GLY A 81 0.76 4.72 11.95
CA GLY A 81 1.41 4.06 10.82
C GLY A 81 0.62 4.23 9.53
N SER A 82 -0.67 3.86 9.53
CA SER A 82 -1.54 4.01 8.35
C SER A 82 -1.65 5.47 7.88
N LEU A 83 -1.83 6.42 8.80
CA LEU A 83 -1.94 7.85 8.48
C LEU A 83 -0.65 8.42 7.87
N SER A 84 0.52 7.93 8.28
CA SER A 84 1.80 8.36 7.70
C SER A 84 1.94 8.00 6.21
N THR A 85 1.46 6.80 5.83
CA THR A 85 1.43 6.35 4.44
C THR A 85 0.40 7.14 3.64
N ILE A 86 -0.80 7.32 4.18
CA ILE A 86 -1.87 8.09 3.53
C ILE A 86 -1.41 9.54 3.30
N SER A 87 -0.80 10.18 4.29
CA SER A 87 -0.29 11.55 4.18
C SER A 87 0.78 11.68 3.08
N SER A 88 1.72 10.75 3.03
CA SER A 88 2.75 10.73 1.98
C SER A 88 2.13 10.54 0.58
N GLY A 89 1.15 9.63 0.45
CA GLY A 89 0.43 9.39 -0.79
C GLY A 89 -0.38 10.60 -1.26
N LEU A 90 -1.11 11.25 -0.35
CA LEU A 90 -1.85 12.48 -0.64
C LEU A 90 -0.94 13.64 -1.03
N ASN A 91 0.22 13.79 -0.37
CA ASN A 91 1.20 14.82 -0.71
C ASN A 91 1.76 14.61 -2.14
N SER A 92 2.08 13.38 -2.51
CA SER A 92 2.48 13.05 -3.88
C SER A 92 1.35 13.28 -4.89
N LEU A 93 0.12 12.87 -4.56
CA LEU A 93 -1.05 13.07 -5.44
C LEU A 93 -1.33 14.57 -5.66
N ALA A 94 -1.27 15.38 -4.60
CA ALA A 94 -1.45 16.82 -4.69
C ALA A 94 -0.39 17.47 -5.60
N ALA A 95 0.88 17.05 -5.49
CA ALA A 95 1.94 17.54 -6.36
C ALA A 95 1.68 17.19 -7.83
N VAL A 96 1.27 15.95 -8.11
CA VAL A 96 0.92 15.50 -9.47
C VAL A 96 -0.27 16.29 -10.03
N LEU A 97 -1.34 16.47 -9.24
CA LEU A 97 -2.51 17.22 -9.67
C LEU A 97 -2.17 18.67 -10.03
N ILE A 98 -1.31 19.33 -9.25
CA ILE A 98 -0.86 20.70 -9.55
C ILE A 98 -0.07 20.75 -10.87
N GLU A 99 0.81 19.77 -11.10
CA GLU A 99 1.59 19.69 -12.33
C GLU A 99 0.71 19.40 -13.55
N ASP A 100 -0.24 18.48 -13.44
CA ASP A 100 -1.17 18.10 -14.51
C ASP A 100 -2.19 19.20 -14.82
N ILE A 101 -2.69 19.93 -13.81
CA ILE A 101 -3.55 21.12 -14.03
C ILE A 101 -2.80 22.16 -14.85
N TYR A 102 -1.53 22.39 -14.51
CA TYR A 102 -0.73 23.41 -15.16
C TYR A 102 -0.26 23.01 -16.57
N LYS A 103 -0.02 21.71 -16.82
CA LYS A 103 0.51 21.19 -18.11
C LYS A 103 -0.52 20.57 -19.04
N GLY A 104 -1.71 20.17 -18.58
CA GLY A 104 -2.79 19.67 -19.44
C GLY A 104 -3.88 18.88 -18.70
N GLY A 105 -5.12 19.39 -18.70
CA GLY A 105 -6.26 18.89 -17.92
C GLY A 105 -6.89 17.54 -18.31
N VAL A 106 -6.28 16.76 -19.22
CA VAL A 106 -6.86 15.49 -19.71
C VAL A 106 -6.86 14.39 -18.64
N VAL A 107 -5.85 14.36 -17.78
CA VAL A 107 -5.72 13.34 -16.72
C VAL A 107 -6.74 13.58 -15.60
N MET A 108 -7.06 14.84 -15.27
CA MET A 108 -8.09 15.18 -14.28
C MET A 108 -9.50 14.73 -14.68
N LEU A 109 -9.84 14.85 -15.97
CA LEU A 109 -11.13 14.39 -16.49
C LEU A 109 -11.29 12.87 -16.29
N LEU A 110 -10.21 12.10 -16.48
CA LEU A 110 -10.20 10.66 -16.29
C LEU A 110 -10.35 10.27 -14.81
N THR A 111 -9.63 10.95 -13.90
CA THR A 111 -9.71 10.71 -12.45
C THR A 111 -11.08 11.06 -11.86
N TYR A 112 -11.74 12.11 -12.38
CA TYR A 112 -13.09 12.50 -11.98
C TYR A 112 -14.15 11.44 -12.35
N ILE A 113 -14.02 10.82 -13.53
CA ILE A 113 -14.92 9.74 -13.97
C ILE A 113 -14.74 8.48 -13.12
N VAL A 114 -13.50 8.12 -12.76
CA VAL A 114 -13.20 7.02 -11.84
C VAL A 114 -13.74 7.29 -10.42
N SER A 115 -13.82 8.56 -10.01
CA SER A 115 -14.33 8.96 -8.70
C SER A 115 -15.84 8.77 -8.53
N TYR A 116 -16.59 8.60 -9.63
CA TYR A 116 -18.04 8.41 -9.60
C TYR A 116 -18.48 6.95 -9.34
N LEU A 117 -17.55 5.98 -9.42
CA LEU A 117 -17.81 4.60 -9.00
C LEU A 117 -17.46 4.46 -7.51
N GLY A 118 -18.50 4.39 -6.67
CA GLY A 118 -18.48 4.45 -5.19
C GLY A 118 -17.75 3.32 -4.45
N SER A 119 -16.51 3.00 -4.81
CA SER A 119 -15.63 2.08 -4.09
C SER A 119 -14.19 2.57 -4.13
N ILE A 120 -13.98 3.81 -3.68
CA ILE A 120 -12.72 4.57 -3.79
C ILE A 120 -11.49 3.74 -3.36
N LEU A 121 -11.60 2.94 -2.30
CA LEU A 121 -10.48 2.14 -1.79
C LEU A 121 -10.18 0.92 -2.68
N ASN A 122 -11.22 0.18 -3.09
CA ASN A 122 -11.05 -1.08 -3.83
C ASN A 122 -10.69 -0.83 -5.29
N ALA A 123 -11.28 0.21 -5.90
CA ALA A 123 -10.93 0.66 -7.23
C ALA A 123 -9.50 1.22 -7.27
N ALA A 124 -9.09 2.01 -6.27
CA ALA A 124 -7.72 2.52 -6.20
C ALA A 124 -6.69 1.40 -6.05
N LEU A 125 -6.91 0.43 -5.15
CA LEU A 125 -6.01 -0.72 -4.97
C LEU A 125 -5.89 -1.56 -6.25
N SER A 126 -7.00 -1.79 -6.95
CA SER A 126 -7.01 -2.53 -8.21
C SER A 126 -6.22 -1.79 -9.30
N LEU A 127 -6.39 -0.47 -9.40
CA LEU A 127 -5.67 0.37 -10.38
C LEU A 127 -4.17 0.46 -10.07
N PHE A 128 -3.77 0.60 -8.80
CA PHE A 128 -2.36 0.52 -8.42
C PHE A 128 -1.74 -0.82 -8.80
N GLY A 129 -2.46 -1.92 -8.61
CA GLY A 129 -2.01 -3.25 -9.04
C GLY A 129 -1.83 -3.36 -10.56
N ILE A 130 -2.85 -2.96 -11.33
CA ILE A 130 -2.88 -3.09 -12.79
C ILE A 130 -1.86 -2.16 -13.46
N LEU A 131 -1.68 -0.93 -12.97
CA LEU A 131 -0.79 0.05 -13.60
C LEU A 131 0.68 -0.08 -13.16
N SER A 132 0.96 -0.53 -11.92
CA SER A 132 2.34 -0.62 -11.44
C SER A 132 3.17 -1.67 -12.18
N VAL A 133 2.57 -2.79 -12.57
CA VAL A 133 3.28 -3.92 -13.22
C VAL A 133 3.77 -3.57 -14.64
N PRO A 134 2.94 -3.00 -15.54
CA PRO A 134 3.40 -2.57 -16.86
C PRO A 134 4.45 -1.45 -16.79
N ILE A 135 4.28 -0.48 -15.88
CA ILE A 135 5.24 0.62 -15.71
C ILE A 135 6.59 0.09 -15.25
N MET A 136 6.60 -0.80 -14.26
CA MET A 136 7.82 -1.46 -13.79
C MET A 136 8.47 -2.27 -14.92
N GLY A 137 7.68 -2.98 -15.74
CA GLY A 137 8.17 -3.72 -16.91
C GLY A 137 8.87 -2.82 -17.93
N VAL A 138 8.27 -1.67 -18.28
CA VAL A 138 8.89 -0.69 -19.18
C VAL A 138 10.17 -0.10 -18.58
N PHE A 139 10.19 0.16 -17.28
CA PHE A 139 11.36 0.70 -16.58
C PHE A 139 12.53 -0.30 -16.58
N ILE A 140 12.25 -1.57 -16.28
CA ILE A 140 13.23 -2.67 -16.33
C ILE A 140 13.75 -2.85 -17.76
N LEU A 141 12.86 -2.83 -18.77
CA LEU A 141 13.24 -2.95 -20.17
C LEU A 141 14.17 -1.81 -20.61
N GLY A 142 13.88 -0.58 -20.19
CA GLY A 142 14.75 0.59 -20.44
C GLY A 142 16.10 0.51 -19.71
N PHE A 143 16.14 -0.10 -18.52
CA PHE A 143 17.38 -0.26 -17.76
C PHE A 143 18.31 -1.34 -18.34
N PHE A 144 17.76 -2.49 -18.78
CA PHE A 144 18.54 -3.64 -19.25
C PHE A 144 18.75 -3.71 -20.76
N SER A 145 17.90 -3.07 -21.57
CA SER A 145 17.99 -3.15 -23.03
C SER A 145 18.32 -1.80 -23.67
N PRO A 146 19.56 -1.60 -24.20
CA PRO A 146 19.91 -0.38 -24.91
C PRO A 146 19.18 -0.23 -26.26
N LYS A 147 18.42 -1.24 -26.70
CA LYS A 147 17.58 -1.21 -27.91
C LYS A 147 16.10 -0.87 -27.62
N ALA A 148 15.75 -0.55 -26.38
CA ALA A 148 14.41 -0.14 -26.01
C ALA A 148 14.00 1.16 -26.75
N ASN A 149 12.92 1.09 -27.54
CA ASN A 149 12.41 2.23 -28.31
C ASN A 149 11.07 2.71 -27.74
N SER A 150 10.80 4.02 -27.79
CA SER A 150 9.60 4.65 -27.22
C SER A 150 8.29 4.09 -27.78
N ARG A 151 8.25 3.80 -29.09
CA ARG A 151 7.07 3.22 -29.75
C ARG A 151 6.78 1.79 -29.26
N GLY A 152 7.81 0.97 -29.07
CA GLY A 152 7.67 -0.40 -28.59
C GLY A 152 7.22 -0.46 -27.13
N SER A 153 7.78 0.39 -26.27
CA SER A 153 7.37 0.50 -24.87
C SER A 153 5.91 0.95 -24.72
N PHE A 154 5.45 1.87 -25.56
CA PHE A 154 4.06 2.34 -25.52
C PHE A 154 3.06 1.26 -25.96
N ILE A 155 3.39 0.51 -27.03
CA ILE A 155 2.57 -0.60 -27.50
C ILE A 155 2.53 -1.73 -26.47
N GLY A 156 3.68 -2.07 -25.85
CA GLY A 156 3.75 -3.08 -24.80
C GLY A 156 2.97 -2.72 -23.53
N PHE A 157 2.98 -1.42 -23.17
CA PHE A 157 2.16 -0.91 -22.07
C PHE A 157 0.66 -1.06 -22.34
N LEU A 158 0.19 -0.65 -23.53
CA LEU A 158 -1.22 -0.79 -23.92
C LEU A 158 -1.65 -2.25 -24.03
N ALA A 159 -0.80 -3.12 -24.57
CA ALA A 159 -1.08 -4.55 -24.65
C ALA A 159 -1.15 -5.24 -23.27
N SER A 160 -0.50 -4.69 -22.24
CA SER A 160 -0.57 -5.21 -20.86
C SER A 160 -1.81 -4.75 -20.09
N LEU A 161 -2.58 -3.79 -20.65
CA LEU A 161 -3.79 -3.24 -20.05
C LEU A 161 -5.08 -3.88 -20.59
N CYS A 162 -5.00 -4.62 -21.69
CA CYS A 162 -6.07 -5.46 -22.21
C CYS A 162 -6.03 -6.85 -21.57
#